data_AF-A0A850SQ23-F1
#
_entry.id   AF-A0A850SQ23-F1
#
_cell.length_a   1.000
_cell.length_b   1.000
_cell.length_c   1.000
_cell.angle_alpha   90.00
_cell.angle_beta   90.00
_cell.angle_gamma   90.00
#
_symmetry.space_group_name_H-M   'P 1'
#
loop_
_entity.id
_entity.type
_entity.pdbx_description
1 polymer ?
#
loop_
_entity_poly.entity_id
_entity_poly.type
_entity_poly.pdbx_seq_one_letter_code
_entity_poly.pdbx_strand_id
1 'polypeptide(L)'
;AVKRFDAAAVAPADLACADVDIFSPCALGGAVDKETVGRLKARVVAGAANNQLATPDMDKALFDRGILYAPDYVINAAGVISVGLEILGQWTEVELNRRIDAIGPRLTAIFERSAREKRPTGEIADEMAMEAIAKGKPAP
;
A
#
# COMPACT_ATOMS: atom_id res chain seq x y z
N ALA A 1 12.87 -11.49 15.44
CA ALA A 1 13.07 -10.07 15.10
C ALA A 1 14.01 -9.40 16.09
N VAL A 2 13.62 -9.23 17.36
CA VAL A 2 14.43 -8.58 18.42
C VAL A 2 15.92 -8.93 18.38
N LYS A 3 16.28 -10.22 18.50
CA LYS A 3 17.69 -10.65 18.48
C LYS A 3 18.38 -10.59 17.11
N ARG A 4 17.64 -10.70 16.01
CA ARG A 4 18.21 -10.85 14.65
C ARG A 4 18.42 -9.50 13.95
N PHE A 5 17.55 -8.53 14.23
CA PHE A 5 17.50 -7.23 13.56
C PHE A 5 17.59 -6.07 14.55
N ASP A 6 17.92 -6.34 15.81
CA ASP A 6 17.99 -5.35 16.89
C ASP A 6 16.69 -4.54 17.05
N ALA A 7 15.55 -5.22 16.92
CA ALA A 7 14.24 -4.59 16.98
C ALA A 7 13.74 -4.45 18.42
N ALA A 8 13.07 -3.34 18.73
CA ALA A 8 12.33 -3.20 19.98
C ALA A 8 11.01 -3.97 19.93
N ALA A 9 10.73 -4.79 20.96
CA ALA A 9 9.42 -5.38 21.14
C ALA A 9 8.46 -4.34 21.73
N VAL A 10 7.28 -4.19 21.11
CA VAL A 10 6.23 -3.27 21.54
C VAL A 10 4.93 -4.05 21.67
N ALA A 11 4.10 -3.73 22.64
CA ALA A 11 2.78 -4.34 22.78
C ALA A 11 1.88 -3.94 21.59
N PRO A 12 1.01 -4.83 21.08
CA PRO A 12 0.14 -4.49 19.95
C PRO A 12 -0.69 -3.22 20.17
N ALA A 13 -1.17 -2.99 21.39
CA ALA A 13 -1.95 -1.81 21.77
C ALA A 13 -1.18 -0.48 21.67
N ASP A 14 0.15 -0.52 21.70
CA ASP A 14 1.02 0.65 21.67
C ASP A 14 1.59 0.92 20.26
N LEU A 15 1.39 -0.02 19.33
CA LEU A 15 1.99 0.02 17.99
C LEU A 15 1.66 1.31 17.23
N ALA A 16 0.40 1.78 17.31
CA ALA A 16 -0.05 3.01 16.65
C ALA A 16 0.60 4.28 17.24
N CYS A 17 1.06 4.25 18.49
CA CYS A 17 1.68 5.39 19.18
C CYS A 17 3.22 5.35 19.15
N ALA A 18 3.81 4.33 18.53
CA ALA A 18 5.25 4.19 18.42
C ALA A 18 5.84 5.41 17.70
N ASP A 19 7.00 5.86 18.17
CA ASP A 19 7.73 6.97 17.54
C ASP A 19 8.53 6.44 16.35
N VAL A 20 7.86 6.37 15.20
CA VAL A 20 8.39 5.80 13.94
C VAL A 20 7.99 6.68 12.76
N ASP A 21 8.79 6.68 11.71
CA ASP A 21 8.47 7.41 10.48
C ASP A 21 7.41 6.70 9.63
N ILE A 22 7.45 5.36 9.60
CA ILE A 22 6.62 4.50 8.75
C ILE A 22 5.88 3.49 9.61
N PHE A 23 4.56 3.43 9.45
CA PHE A 23 3.71 2.39 9.98
C PHE A 23 3.45 1.32 8.89
N SER A 24 3.83 0.07 9.16
CA SER A 24 3.75 -1.02 8.17
C SER A 24 2.82 -2.15 8.65
N PRO A 25 1.50 -2.05 8.40
CA PRO A 25 0.56 -3.11 8.77
C PRO A 25 0.74 -4.35 7.88
N CYS A 26 1.18 -5.45 8.48
CA CYS A 26 1.52 -6.69 7.77
C CYS A 26 0.84 -7.94 8.35
N ALA A 27 -0.11 -7.78 9.28
CA ALA A 27 -0.75 -8.89 9.99
C ALA A 27 -2.18 -9.16 9.50
N LEU A 28 -3.13 -8.30 9.88
CA LEU A 28 -4.55 -8.43 9.55
C LEU A 28 -5.05 -7.15 8.87
N GLY A 29 -6.15 -7.27 8.13
CA GLY A 29 -6.90 -6.13 7.62
C GLY A 29 -7.58 -5.34 8.74
N GLY A 30 -8.00 -4.12 8.43
CA GLY A 30 -8.63 -3.19 9.36
C GLY A 30 -7.70 -2.60 10.42
N ALA A 31 -6.37 -2.77 10.27
CA ALA A 31 -5.40 -2.23 11.20
C ALA A 31 -5.39 -0.70 11.24
N VAL A 32 -5.83 -0.05 10.16
CA VAL A 32 -5.97 1.40 10.06
C VAL A 32 -7.45 1.74 10.19
N ASP A 33 -7.88 2.00 11.43
CA ASP A 33 -9.21 2.48 11.78
C ASP A 33 -9.15 3.90 12.35
N LYS A 34 -10.29 4.41 12.82
CA LYS A 34 -10.39 5.76 13.38
C LYS A 34 -9.50 5.96 14.62
N GLU A 35 -9.34 4.93 15.46
CA GLU A 35 -8.50 5.02 16.65
C GLU A 35 -7.02 5.06 16.25
N THR A 36 -6.59 4.12 15.40
CA THR A 36 -5.23 4.08 14.85
C THR A 36 -4.89 5.39 14.14
N VAL A 37 -5.78 5.87 13.25
CA VAL A 37 -5.61 7.16 12.56
C VAL A 37 -5.57 8.32 13.55
N GLY A 38 -6.24 8.28 14.69
CA GLY A 38 -6.11 9.33 15.71
C GLY A 38 -4.78 9.31 16.46
N ARG A 39 -4.18 8.12 16.60
CA ARG A 39 -3.00 7.85 17.44
C ARG A 39 -1.68 7.81 16.67
N LEU A 40 -1.73 7.63 15.35
CA LEU A 40 -0.56 7.52 14.49
C LEU A 40 0.36 8.74 14.60
N LYS A 41 1.62 8.48 14.94
CA LYS A 41 2.74 9.43 14.84
C LYS A 41 3.49 9.35 13.51
N ALA A 42 3.37 8.21 12.83
CA ALA A 42 4.02 7.97 11.54
C ALA A 42 3.53 8.96 10.47
N ARG A 43 4.42 9.25 9.52
CA ARG A 43 4.13 10.10 8.35
C ARG A 43 3.72 9.28 7.13
N VAL A 44 3.98 7.98 7.16
CA VAL A 44 3.67 7.06 6.06
C VAL A 44 2.98 5.81 6.60
N VAL A 45 1.97 5.33 5.88
CA VAL A 45 1.37 4.00 6.05
C VAL A 45 1.70 3.19 4.80
N ALA A 46 2.50 2.14 4.96
CA ALA A 46 2.97 1.28 3.86
C ALA A 46 3.19 -0.16 4.37
N GLY A 47 2.17 -0.99 4.23
CA GLY A 47 2.16 -2.38 4.73
C GLY A 47 1.92 -3.42 3.65
N ALA A 48 2.08 -4.69 4.02
CA ALA A 48 1.80 -5.82 3.13
C ALA A 48 0.42 -6.47 3.37
N ALA A 49 -0.29 -6.10 4.45
CA ALA A 49 -1.60 -6.67 4.75
C ALA A 49 -2.62 -6.32 3.65
N ASN A 50 -3.61 -7.18 3.46
CA ASN A 50 -4.78 -6.89 2.62
C ASN A 50 -5.86 -6.19 3.44
N ASN A 51 -6.63 -5.31 2.82
CA ASN A 51 -7.70 -4.52 3.43
C ASN A 51 -7.17 -3.71 4.63
N GLN A 52 -6.07 -2.97 4.46
CA GLN A 52 -5.41 -2.27 5.57
C GLN A 52 -6.33 -1.25 6.26
N LEU A 53 -7.12 -0.54 5.46
CA LEU A 53 -8.13 0.42 5.91
C LEU A 53 -9.36 -0.33 6.43
N ALA A 54 -9.81 0.01 7.64
CA ALA A 54 -11.03 -0.57 8.20
C ALA A 54 -12.29 -0.15 7.44
N THR A 55 -12.28 1.07 6.89
CA THR A 55 -13.30 1.59 5.98
C THR A 55 -12.65 2.48 4.92
N PRO A 56 -13.29 2.69 3.74
CA PRO A 56 -12.76 3.57 2.71
C PRO A 56 -12.48 5.01 3.20
N ASP A 57 -13.29 5.51 4.13
CA ASP A 57 -13.12 6.85 4.73
C ASP A 57 -11.78 7.04 5.45
N MET A 58 -11.08 5.96 5.81
CA MET A 58 -9.76 6.04 6.44
C MET A 58 -8.68 6.56 5.48
N ASP A 59 -8.85 6.38 4.17
CA ASP A 59 -7.95 6.98 3.17
C ASP A 59 -8.04 8.51 3.25
N LYS A 60 -9.27 9.04 3.29
CA LYS A 60 -9.51 10.48 3.48
C LYS A 60 -9.02 10.97 4.83
N ALA A 61 -9.20 10.20 5.90
CA ALA A 61 -8.73 10.57 7.23
C ALA A 61 -7.20 10.64 7.32
N LEU A 62 -6.47 9.71 6.68
CA LEU A 62 -5.01 9.77 6.55
C LEU A 62 -4.58 10.99 5.73
N PHE A 63 -5.22 11.21 4.58
CA PHE A 63 -4.95 12.34 3.70
C PHE A 63 -5.13 13.69 4.44
N ASP A 64 -6.22 13.86 5.19
CA ASP A 64 -6.50 15.08 5.95
C ASP A 64 -5.49 15.34 7.07
N ARG A 65 -4.88 14.28 7.62
CA ARG A 65 -3.77 14.38 8.58
C ARG A 65 -2.41 14.61 7.93
N GLY A 66 -2.34 14.62 6.59
CA GLY A 66 -1.08 14.70 5.85
C GLY A 66 -0.22 13.45 5.98
N ILE A 67 -0.83 12.29 6.28
CA ILE A 67 -0.15 11.00 6.33
C ILE A 67 -0.24 10.35 4.95
N LEU A 68 0.91 10.04 4.37
CA LEU A 68 0.98 9.39 3.07
C LEU A 68 0.59 7.92 3.19
N TYR A 69 -0.44 7.50 2.46
CA TYR A 69 -0.85 6.10 2.38
C TYR A 69 -0.37 5.48 1.05
N ALA A 70 0.24 4.31 1.12
CA ALA A 70 0.50 3.47 -0.05
C ALA A 70 -0.63 2.45 -0.18
N PRO A 71 -1.53 2.57 -1.18
CA PRO A 71 -2.66 1.66 -1.35
C PRO A 71 -2.22 0.19 -1.33
N ASP A 72 -2.81 -0.58 -0.43
CA ASP A 72 -2.43 -1.94 -0.09
C ASP A 72 -2.32 -2.86 -1.32
N TYR A 73 -3.36 -2.89 -2.15
CA TYR A 73 -3.41 -3.70 -3.37
C TYR A 73 -2.40 -3.31 -4.45
N VAL A 74 -1.77 -2.12 -4.34
CA VAL A 74 -0.68 -1.70 -5.23
C VAL A 74 0.67 -2.10 -4.63
N ILE A 75 0.92 -1.76 -3.36
CA ILE A 75 2.22 -2.02 -2.72
C ILE A 75 2.49 -3.52 -2.52
N ASN A 76 1.46 -4.32 -2.27
CA ASN A 76 1.60 -5.77 -2.03
C ASN A 76 1.40 -6.64 -3.29
N ALA A 77 1.36 -6.04 -4.48
CA ALA A 77 0.97 -6.68 -5.73
C ALA A 77 1.91 -7.82 -6.22
N ALA A 78 3.11 -7.95 -5.64
CA ALA A 78 4.14 -8.90 -6.08
C ALA A 78 3.63 -10.36 -6.16
N GLY A 79 2.78 -10.78 -5.23
CA GLY A 79 2.20 -12.12 -5.25
C GLY A 79 1.32 -12.38 -6.48
N VAL A 80 0.43 -11.44 -6.80
CA VAL A 80 -0.45 -11.53 -7.98
C VAL A 80 0.37 -11.44 -9.27
N ILE A 81 1.41 -10.61 -9.29
CA ILE A 81 2.35 -10.53 -10.42
C ILE A 81 3.00 -11.88 -10.68
N SER A 82 3.53 -12.56 -9.65
CA SER A 82 4.18 -13.87 -9.81
C SER A 82 3.22 -14.91 -10.38
N VAL A 83 2.03 -15.04 -9.78
CA VAL A 83 1.00 -16.00 -10.23
C VAL A 83 0.54 -15.68 -11.65
N GLY A 84 0.37 -14.39 -11.99
CA GLY A 84 0.01 -13.97 -13.35
C GLY A 84 1.06 -14.38 -14.39
N LEU A 85 2.35 -14.24 -14.07
CA LEU A 85 3.43 -14.69 -14.95
C LEU A 85 3.45 -16.22 -15.13
N GLU A 86 3.16 -16.98 -14.07
CA GLU A 86 3.04 -18.43 -14.14
C GLU A 86 1.91 -18.86 -15.07
N ILE A 87 0.71 -18.29 -14.91
CA ILE A 87 -0.46 -18.58 -15.74
C ILE A 87 -0.19 -18.27 -17.22
N LEU A 88 0.57 -17.20 -17.50
CA LEU A 88 0.91 -16.78 -18.86
C LEU A 88 2.09 -17.56 -19.45
N GLY A 89 2.74 -18.46 -18.70
CA GLY A 89 3.97 -19.14 -19.14
C GLY A 89 5.16 -18.19 -19.34
N GLN A 90 5.13 -17.03 -18.68
CA GLN A 90 6.14 -15.95 -18.79
C GLN A 90 7.05 -15.88 -17.57
N TRP A 91 6.91 -16.81 -16.63
CA TRP A 91 7.65 -16.77 -15.39
C TRP A 91 9.15 -16.96 -15.63
N THR A 92 9.91 -15.92 -15.27
CA THR A 92 11.37 -15.95 -15.09
C THR A 92 11.70 -15.00 -13.95
N GLU A 93 12.80 -15.25 -13.23
CA GLU A 93 13.26 -14.34 -12.17
C GLU A 93 13.49 -12.91 -12.70
N VAL A 94 14.01 -12.80 -13.92
CA VAL A 94 14.25 -11.50 -14.58
C VAL A 94 12.94 -10.75 -14.84
N GLU A 95 11.94 -11.41 -15.42
CA GLU A 95 10.65 -10.78 -15.70
C GLU A 95 9.86 -10.47 -14.42
N LEU A 96 9.94 -11.35 -13.41
CA LEU A 96 9.34 -11.14 -12.11
C LEU A 96 9.92 -9.89 -11.43
N ASN A 97 11.25 -9.82 -11.31
CA ASN A 97 11.92 -8.68 -10.69
C ASN A 97 11.62 -7.38 -11.44
N ARG A 98 11.64 -7.41 -12.78
CA ARG A 98 11.25 -6.23 -13.61
C ARG A 98 9.84 -5.73 -13.30
N ARG A 99 8.88 -6.64 -13.06
CA ARG A 99 7.49 -6.29 -12.75
C ARG A 99 7.32 -5.79 -11.31
N ILE A 100 8.07 -6.36 -10.37
CA ILE A 100 8.14 -5.93 -8.97
C ILE A 100 8.75 -4.53 -8.87
N ASP A 101 9.85 -4.27 -9.58
CA ASP A 101 10.52 -2.96 -9.61
C ASP A 101 9.59 -1.84 -10.12
N ALA A 102 8.61 -2.20 -10.96
CA ALA A 102 7.60 -1.27 -11.44
C ALA A 102 6.52 -0.90 -10.40
N ILE A 103 6.47 -1.53 -9.22
CA ILE A 103 5.55 -1.15 -8.13
C ILE A 103 5.91 0.25 -7.59
N GLY A 104 7.20 0.52 -7.36
CA GLY A 104 7.67 1.82 -6.83
C GLY A 104 7.28 3.01 -7.71
N PRO A 105 7.58 3.00 -9.03
CA PRO A 105 7.13 4.04 -9.96
C PRO A 105 5.61 4.20 -10.03
N ARG A 106 4.83 3.13 -9.92
CA ARG A 106 3.35 3.21 -9.90
C ARG A 106 2.86 3.93 -8.65
N LEU A 107 3.39 3.59 -7.48
CA LEU A 107 3.08 4.30 -6.24
C LEU A 107 3.48 5.78 -6.34
N THR A 108 4.66 6.07 -6.89
CA THR A 108 5.12 7.45 -7.11
C THR A 108 4.12 8.25 -7.97
N ALA A 109 3.65 7.67 -9.07
CA ALA A 109 2.65 8.31 -9.93
C ALA A 109 1.31 8.56 -9.20
N ILE A 110 0.88 7.63 -8.35
CA ILE A 110 -0.31 7.81 -7.48
C ILE A 110 -0.08 8.97 -6.51
N PHE A 111 1.08 9.04 -5.86
CA PHE A 111 1.40 10.09 -4.88
C PHE A 111 1.47 11.47 -5.53
N GLU A 112 2.13 11.59 -6.68
CA GLU A 112 2.22 12.83 -7.44
C GLU A 112 0.85 13.32 -7.91
N ARG A 113 0.00 12.40 -8.37
CA ARG A 113 -1.37 12.72 -8.78
C ARG A 113 -2.25 13.12 -7.59
N SER A 114 -2.17 12.39 -6.48
CA SER A 114 -2.84 12.73 -5.21
C SER A 114 -2.46 14.12 -4.74
N ALA A 115 -1.16 14.46 -4.73
CA ALA A 115 -0.68 15.78 -4.33
C ALA A 115 -1.16 16.90 -5.25
N ARG A 116 -1.14 16.68 -6.57
CA ARG A 116 -1.60 17.64 -7.58
C ARG A 116 -3.10 17.89 -7.51
N GLU A 117 -3.89 16.84 -7.35
CA GLU A 117 -5.37 16.90 -7.36
C GLU A 117 -5.97 17.12 -5.97
N LYS A 118 -5.14 17.05 -4.92
CA LYS A 118 -5.53 17.16 -3.51
C LYS A 118 -6.60 16.14 -3.12
N ARG A 119 -6.38 14.88 -3.52
CA ARG A 119 -7.30 13.76 -3.30
C ARG A 119 -6.59 12.58 -2.62
N PRO A 120 -7.31 11.74 -1.86
CA PRO A 120 -6.74 10.56 -1.23
C PRO A 120 -6.08 9.59 -2.23
N THR A 121 -5.05 8.88 -1.77
CA THR A 121 -4.24 8.01 -2.63
C THR A 121 -4.96 6.77 -3.14
N GLY A 122 -5.87 6.20 -2.34
CA GLY A 122 -6.70 5.07 -2.75
C GLY A 122 -7.69 5.46 -3.85
N GLU A 123 -8.34 6.62 -3.73
CA GLU A 123 -9.20 7.15 -4.82
C GLU A 123 -8.42 7.31 -6.13
N ILE A 124 -7.21 7.87 -6.07
CA ILE A 124 -6.35 8.04 -7.25
C ILE A 124 -5.93 6.69 -7.83
N ALA A 125 -5.62 5.71 -6.99
CA ALA A 125 -5.24 4.38 -7.43
C ALA A 125 -6.40 3.66 -8.13
N ASP A 126 -7.63 3.79 -7.62
CA ASP A 126 -8.84 3.24 -8.25
C ASP A 126 -9.08 3.88 -9.63
N GLU A 127 -8.97 5.21 -9.73
CA GLU A 127 -9.14 5.92 -10.98
C GLU A 127 -8.08 5.52 -12.02
N MET A 128 -6.82 5.43 -11.61
CA MET A 128 -5.73 4.96 -12.47
C MET A 128 -5.93 3.51 -12.94
N ALA A 129 -6.48 2.64 -12.08
CA ALA A 129 -6.82 1.28 -12.44
C ALA A 129 -7.94 1.25 -13.51
N MET A 130 -9.00 2.03 -13.32
CA MET A 130 -10.11 2.13 -14.29
C MET A 130 -9.66 2.72 -15.63
N GLU A 131 -8.77 3.72 -15.64
CA GLU A 131 -8.15 4.25 -16.85
C GLU A 131 -7.33 3.18 -17.58
N ALA A 132 -6.59 2.34 -16.85
CA ALA A 132 -5.81 1.25 -17.43
C ALA A 132 -6.71 0.19 -18.06
N ILE A 133 -7.81 -0.16 -17.38
CA ILE A 133 -8.83 -1.09 -17.91
C ILE A 133 -9.45 -0.53 -19.19
N ALA A 134 -9.85 0.75 -19.21
CA ALA A 134 -10.47 1.38 -20.38
C ALA A 134 -9.53 1.46 -21.59
N LYS A 135 -8.21 1.56 -21.36
CA LYS A 135 -7.18 1.53 -22.41
C LYS A 135 -6.84 0.10 -22.88
N GLY A 136 -7.15 -0.92 -22.07
CA GLY A 136 -6.94 -2.32 -22.39
C GLY A 136 -7.85 -2.74 -23.54
N LYS A 137 -7.28 -3.39 -24.56
CA LYS A 137 -8.10 -4.13 -25.53
C LYS A 137 -8.68 -5.37 -24.83
N PRO A 138 -9.95 -5.74 -25.10
CA PRO A 138 -10.45 -7.04 -24.67
C PRO A 138 -9.49 -8.13 -25.12
N ALA A 139 -9.32 -9.17 -24.30
CA ALA A 139 -8.63 -10.37 -24.76
C ALA A 139 -9.34 -10.91 -26.02
N PRO A 140 -8.60 -11.38 -27.03
CA PRO A 140 -9.20 -12.02 -28.21
C PRO A 140 -10.01 -13.26 -27.85
#